data_AF-A0A0F9JUQ1-F1
#
_entry.id   AF-A0A0F9JUQ1-F1
#
_cell.length_a   1.000
_cell.length_b   1.000
_cell.length_c   1.000
_cell.angle_alpha   90.00
_cell.angle_beta   90.00
_cell.angle_gamma   90.00
#
_symmetry.space_group_name_H-M   'P 1'
#
loop_
_entity.id
_entity.type
_entity.pdbx_description
1 polymer ?
#
loop_
_entity_poly.entity_id
_entity_poly.type
_entity_poly.pdbx_seq_one_letter_code
_entity_poly.pdbx_strand_id
1 'polypeptide(L)' 'MFSSIPVICFTNLDDYSREDWPTEFSCRPMVGDVVQSCGGKELKVVRVTHRASPLDCSGRLDLRPHLKVELHK' A
#
# COMPACT_ATOMS: atom_id res chain seq x y z
N MET A 1 -13.03 15.44 -9.83
CA MET A 1 -11.90 14.49 -9.90
C MET A 1 -11.36 14.33 -8.49
N PHE A 2 -11.44 13.13 -7.92
CA PHE A 2 -10.77 12.84 -6.65
C PHE A 2 -9.30 12.57 -6.96
N SER A 3 -8.39 13.28 -6.30
CA SER A 3 -6.97 12.97 -6.37
C SER A 3 -6.74 11.71 -5.53
N SER A 4 -6.37 10.60 -6.16
CA SER A 4 -5.93 9.40 -5.44
C SER A 4 -4.45 9.50 -5.08
N ILE A 5 -4.07 8.85 -3.98
CA ILE A 5 -2.68 8.72 -3.53
C ILE A 5 -2.22 7.31 -3.90
N PRO A 6 -1.26 7.15 -4.80
CA PRO A 6 -0.80 5.84 -5.19
C PRO A 6 0.03 5.22 -4.04
N VAL A 7 -0.26 3.97 -3.72
CA VAL A 7 0.32 3.23 -2.59
C VAL A 7 0.85 1.87 -3.04
N ILE A 8 1.82 1.36 -2.30
CA ILE A 8 2.31 -0.01 -2.42
C ILE A 8 2.15 -0.65 -1.04
N CYS A 9 1.06 -1.38 -0.89
CA CYS A 9 0.78 -2.16 0.31
C CYS A 9 1.59 -3.46 0.27
N PHE A 10 2.18 -3.85 1.41
CA PHE A 10 2.88 -5.11 1.55
C PHE A 10 2.79 -5.61 2.99
N THR A 11 2.86 -6.92 3.16
CA THR A 11 2.88 -7.60 4.46
C THR A 11 3.84 -8.78 4.40
N ASN A 12 4.41 -9.15 5.54
CA ASN A 12 5.24 -10.33 5.72
C ASN A 12 4.46 -11.54 6.27
N LEU A 13 3.13 -11.45 6.37
CA LEU A 13 2.28 -12.53 6.86
C LEU A 13 1.94 -13.50 5.72
N ASP A 14 2.42 -14.74 5.81
CA ASP A 14 2.28 -15.76 4.75
C ASP A 14 0.82 -16.06 4.38
N ASP A 15 -0.07 -16.06 5.38
CA ASP A 15 -1.52 -16.27 5.21
C ASP A 15 -2.21 -15.20 4.34
N TYR A 16 -1.51 -14.11 4.03
CA TYR A 16 -1.99 -12.97 3.26
C TYR A 16 -1.24 -12.80 1.93
N SER A 17 -0.34 -13.73 1.59
CA SER A 17 0.45 -13.70 0.35
C SER A 17 -0.38 -13.74 -0.94
N ARG A 18 -1.63 -14.21 -0.86
CA ARG A 18 -2.58 -14.29 -1.98
C ARG A 18 -3.61 -13.16 -1.99
N GLU A 19 -3.53 -12.24 -1.05
CA GLU A 19 -4.46 -11.12 -0.97
C GLU A 19 -4.03 -9.99 -1.90
N ASP A 20 -4.99 -9.46 -2.65
CA ASP A 20 -4.80 -8.23 -3.41
C ASP A 20 -5.08 -7.04 -2.51
N TRP A 21 -4.05 -6.24 -2.27
CA TRP A 21 -4.12 -5.04 -1.46
C TRP A 21 -4.39 -3.80 -2.33
N PRO A 22 -5.03 -2.76 -1.77
CA PRO A 22 -5.27 -1.54 -2.52
C PRO A 22 -3.97 -0.90 -3.02
N THR A 23 -4.02 -0.40 -4.24
CA THR A 23 -2.91 0.31 -4.92
C THR A 23 -3.09 1.83 -4.91
N GLU A 24 -4.24 2.31 -4.46
CA GLU A 24 -4.55 3.73 -4.34
C GLU A 24 -5.42 3.98 -3.10
N PHE A 25 -5.19 5.09 -2.40
CA PHE A 25 -6.04 5.58 -1.32
C PHE A 25 -6.64 6.95 -1.64
N SER A 26 -7.85 7.20 -1.12
CA SER A 26 -8.53 8.50 -1.23
C SER A 26 -7.99 9.55 -0.25
N CYS A 27 -7.31 9.10 0.80
CA CYS A 27 -6.73 9.94 1.85
C CYS A 27 -5.36 9.40 2.28
N ARG A 28 -4.59 10.24 2.99
CA ARG A 28 -3.26 9.86 3.47
C ARG A 28 -3.40 8.79 4.56
N PRO A 29 -2.83 7.58 4.40
CA PRO A 29 -2.89 6.55 5.42
C PRO A 29 -2.07 6.94 6.65
N MET A 30 -2.56 6.56 7.82
CA MET A 30 -1.92 6.76 9.10
C MET A 30 -1.66 5.41 9.79
N VAL A 31 -0.65 5.39 10.65
CA VAL A 31 -0.38 4.21 11.48
C VAL A 31 -1.58 3.96 12.39
N GLY A 32 -2.06 2.72 12.41
CA GLY A 32 -3.27 2.30 13.13
C GLY A 32 -4.52 2.18 12.26
N ASP A 33 -4.53 2.77 11.05
CA ASP A 33 -5.65 2.64 10.11
C ASP A 33 -5.83 1.17 9.69
N VAL A 34 -7.09 0.77 9.47
CA VAL A 34 -7.43 -0.56 8.96
C VAL A 34 -7.51 -0.51 7.44
N VAL A 35 -6.84 -1.46 6.80
CA VAL A 35 -6.86 -1.66 5.35
C VAL A 35 -7.47 -3.03 5.07
N GLN A 36 -8.49 -3.05 4.22
CA GLN A 36 -9.15 -4.25 3.76
C GLN A 36 -8.59 -4.67 2.39
N SER A 37 -8.29 -5.95 2.21
CA SER A 37 -7.95 -6.55 0.92
C SER A 37 -9.20 -6.73 0.05
N CYS A 38 -9.02 -6.94 -1.25
CA CYS A 38 -10.12 -7.33 -2.15
C CYS A 38 -10.79 -8.65 -1.73
N GLY A 39 -10.07 -9.53 -1.04
CA GLY A 39 -10.58 -10.79 -0.47
C GLY A 39 -11.32 -10.62 0.86
N GLY A 40 -11.44 -9.39 1.38
CA GLY A 40 -12.16 -9.07 2.61
C GLY A 40 -11.35 -9.26 3.90
N LYS A 41 -10.06 -9.62 3.82
CA LYS A 41 -9.19 -9.68 5.00
C LYS A 41 -8.76 -8.28 5.42
N GLU A 42 -8.55 -8.10 6.71
CA GLU A 42 -8.15 -6.81 7.29
C GLU A 42 -6.78 -6.91 7.94
N LEU A 43 -5.98 -5.87 7.77
CA LEU A 43 -4.74 -5.62 8.48
C LEU A 43 -4.65 -4.14 8.86
N LYS A 44 -3.78 -3.82 9.82
CA LYS A 44 -3.49 -2.45 10.23
C LYS A 44 -2.24 -1.93 9.56
N VAL A 45 -2.25 -0.65 9.24
CA VAL A 45 -1.04 0.08 8.85
C VAL A 45 -0.12 0.19 10.06
N VAL A 46 1.06 -0.42 9.98
CA VAL A 46 2.09 -0.30 11.02
C VAL A 46 3.19 0.69 10.64
N ARG A 47 3.35 0.96 9.34
CA ARG A 47 4.36 1.89 8.84
C ARG A 47 3.96 2.48 7.49
N VAL A 48 4.23 3.77 7.33
CA VAL A 48 4.09 4.49 6.06
C VAL A 48 5.41 5.16 5.74
N THR A 49 5.97 4.91 4.56
CA THR A 49 7.19 5.57 4.08
C THR A 49 7.02 6.02 2.64
N HIS A 50 7.86 6.95 2.18
CA HIS A 50 7.94 7.26 0.75
C HIS A 50 8.72 6.17 0.03
N ARG A 51 8.30 5.85 -1.19
CA ARG A 51 9.12 5.02 -2.09
C ARG A 51 10.37 5.82 -2.48
N ALA A 52 11.55 5.28 -2.16
CA ALA A 52 12.82 5.91 -2.47
C ALA A 52 13.30 5.72 -3.92
N SER A 53 12.67 4.81 -4.69
CA SER A 53 13.05 4.49 -6.06
C SER A 53 12.05 5.08 -7.07
N PRO A 54 12.53 5.73 -8.15
CA PRO A 54 11.68 6.22 -9.24
C PRO A 54 11.29 5.11 -10.23
N LEU A 55 11.66 3.86 -9.99
CA LEU A 55 11.28 2.72 -10.82
C LEU A 55 10.09 2.02 -10.21
N ASP A 56 9.07 1.67 -11.00
CA ASP A 56 7.93 0.84 -10.61
C ASP A 56 8.33 -0.64 -10.39
N CYS A 57 7.36 -1.49 -10.03
CA CYS A 57 7.63 -2.92 -9.81
C CYS A 57 7.98 -3.67 -11.10
N SER A 58 7.73 -3.07 -12.27
CA SER A 58 8.10 -3.60 -13.59
C SER A 58 9.45 -3.06 -14.09
N GLY A 59 10.12 -2.22 -13.30
CA GLY A 59 11.38 -1.58 -13.67
C GLY A 59 11.21 -0.39 -14.63
N ARG A 60 9.99 0.10 -14.83
CA ARG A 60 9.72 1.30 -15.64
C ARG A 60 9.84 2.54 -14.78
N LEU A 61 10.25 3.65 -15.38
CA LEU A 61 10.30 4.93 -14.69
C LEU A 61 8.88 5.37 -14.32
N ASP A 62 8.58 5.48 -13.03
CA ASP A 62 7.38 6.07 -12.49
C ASP A 62 7.77 7.24 -11.58
N LEU A 63 7.56 8.44 -12.11
CA LEU A 63 7.91 9.69 -11.44
C LEU A 63 6.85 10.12 -10.41
N ARG A 64 5.74 9.39 -10.30
CA ARG A 64 4.70 9.73 -9.33
C ARG A 64 5.19 9.40 -7.92
N PRO A 65 4.95 10.27 -6.93
CA PRO A 65 5.28 9.96 -5.54
C PRO A 65 4.38 8.83 -5.05
N HIS A 66 4.98 7.71 -4.61
CA HIS A 66 4.27 6.59 -4.02
C HIS A 66 4.53 6.51 -2.52
N LEU A 67 3.51 6.13 -1.76
CA LEU A 67 3.69 5.69 -0.38
C LEU A 67 3.86 4.17 -0.35
N LYS A 68 4.83 3.69 0.41
CA LYS A 68 4.96 2.28 0.78
C LYS A 68 4.28 2.09 2.14
N VAL A 69 3.33 1.17 2.20
CA VAL A 69 2.48 0.93 3.37
C VAL A 69 2.70 -0.49 3.85
N GLU A 70 3.22 -0.63 5.06
CA GLU A 70 3.43 -1.92 5.71
C GLU A 70 2.19 -2.29 6.52
N LEU A 71 1.67 -3.49 6.30
CA LEU A 71 0.44 -4.01 6.90
C LEU A 71 0.75 -5.18 7.83
N HIS A 72 0.15 -5.17 9.03
CA HIS A 72 0.29 -6.23 10.03
C HIS A 72 -0.96 -6.35 10.91
N LYS A 73 -1.07 -7.40 11.74
CA LYS A 73 -2.13 -7.53 12.76
C LYS A 73 -1.96 -6.52 13.89
#